data_AF-A0A9J5W3Y9-F1
#
_entry.id   AF-A0A9J5W3Y9-F1
#
_cell.length_a   1.000
_cell.length_b   1.000
_cell.length_c   1.000
_cell.angle_alpha   90.00
_cell.angle_beta   90.00
_cell.angle_gamma   90.00
#
_symmetry.space_group_name_H-M   'P 1'
#
loop_
_entity.id
_entity.type
_entity.pdbx_description
1 polymer ?
#
loop_
_entity_poly.entity_id
_entity_poly.type
_entity_poly.pdbx_seq_one_letter_code
_entity_poly.pdbx_strand_id
1 'polypeptide(L)'
;MWTRRKRGHVIGRVMTCHPTMGERYYLRLLLMNVRGPKSYEDLRTVNGVQYNSFKEAAEKRELLLCDNNLVECMSEAASYQMPSSLRQLFVMLLIYCNPTNPRELWERFESLMSEDFKKSLNLNVREIHYKVLNCINDVLHSMGHDINEFELISEYIKPSSIAREAKEGHYERNIIVSEEDLLLQNKLNTEQRKAYDIILDRVLSNKFGAFYIDGPGGIGKSFLYRALLATIRHKGFIALATASSGVAASLLPEVESPFSI
;
A
#
# COMPACT_ATOMS: atom_id res chain seq x y z
N MET A 1 28.07 -13.98 25.22
CA MET A 1 27.94 -13.29 26.51
C MET A 1 27.08 -12.05 26.33
N TRP A 2 25.97 -11.93 27.07
CA TRP A 2 25.18 -10.70 27.12
C TRP A 2 25.81 -9.75 28.15
N THR A 3 26.20 -8.55 27.74
CA THR A 3 26.76 -7.52 28.62
C THR A 3 25.70 -6.47 28.94
N ARG A 4 25.59 -6.12 30.22
CA ARG A 4 24.63 -5.14 30.72
C ARG A 4 24.95 -3.76 30.13
N ARG A 5 23.97 -3.12 29.47
CA ARG A 5 24.18 -1.79 28.87
C ARG A 5 24.50 -0.76 29.95
N LYS A 6 25.49 0.09 29.70
CA LYS A 6 25.83 1.25 30.55
C LYS A 6 24.66 2.25 30.51
N ARG A 7 24.20 2.71 31.69
CA ARG A 7 23.17 3.76 31.81
C ARG A 7 23.81 5.10 31.44
N GLY A 8 23.38 5.68 30.33
CA GLY A 8 23.64 7.07 29.94
C GLY A 8 22.35 7.72 29.45
N HIS A 9 22.34 9.05 29.31
CA HIS A 9 21.25 9.73 28.61
C HIS A 9 21.33 9.41 27.12
N VAL A 10 20.44 8.53 26.66
CA VAL A 10 20.37 8.10 25.26
C VAL A 10 18.93 8.30 24.80
N ILE A 11 18.73 9.07 23.74
CA ILE A 11 17.44 9.16 23.05
C ILE A 11 17.31 7.90 22.19
N GLY A 12 16.54 6.93 22.67
CA GLY A 12 16.19 5.74 21.89
C GLY A 12 15.16 6.09 20.83
N ARG A 13 15.35 5.61 19.60
CA ARG A 13 14.30 5.64 18.56
C ARG A 13 13.41 4.40 18.73
N VAL A 14 12.10 4.61 18.85
CA VAL A 14 11.13 3.53 18.78
C VAL A 14 10.86 3.25 17.31
N MET A 15 11.17 2.02 16.86
CA MET A 15 10.97 1.61 15.47
C MET A 15 9.49 1.74 15.07
N THR A 16 9.24 2.10 13.82
CA THR A 16 7.90 2.03 13.25
C THR A 16 7.44 0.58 13.14
N CYS A 17 6.21 0.29 13.56
CA CYS A 17 5.62 -1.05 13.51
C CYS A 17 4.22 -0.94 12.90
N HIS A 18 3.97 -1.77 11.89
CA HIS A 18 2.65 -1.90 11.25
C HIS A 18 1.72 -2.77 12.13
N PRO A 19 0.40 -2.54 12.16
CA PRO A 19 -0.56 -3.36 12.93
C PRO A 19 -0.45 -4.87 12.67
N THR A 20 -0.13 -5.28 11.44
CA THR A 20 0.08 -6.70 11.06
C THR A 20 1.31 -7.34 11.73
N MET A 21 2.18 -6.57 12.38
CA MET A 21 3.34 -7.10 13.13
C MET A 21 2.99 -7.66 14.52
N GLY A 22 1.70 -7.82 14.83
CA GLY A 22 1.19 -8.54 16.01
C GLY A 22 1.73 -7.99 17.33
N GLU A 23 2.32 -8.86 18.17
CA GLU A 23 2.86 -8.50 19.49
C GLU A 23 3.86 -7.33 19.46
N ARG A 24 4.58 -7.11 18.35
CA ARG A 24 5.49 -5.95 18.22
C ARG A 24 4.73 -4.63 18.13
N TYR A 25 3.60 -4.63 17.42
CA TYR A 25 2.73 -3.47 17.34
C TYR A 25 2.13 -3.14 18.71
N TYR A 26 1.60 -4.14 19.42
CA TYR A 26 1.02 -3.95 20.75
C TYR A 26 2.05 -3.51 21.78
N LEU A 27 3.27 -4.07 21.75
CA LEU A 27 4.37 -3.62 22.59
C LEU A 27 4.70 -2.14 22.34
N ARG A 28 4.79 -1.73 21.07
CA ARG A 28 5.03 -0.32 20.71
C ARG A 28 3.90 0.57 21.21
N LEU A 29 2.66 0.16 20.99
CA LEU A 29 1.47 0.89 21.41
C LEU A 29 1.47 1.11 22.94
N LEU A 30 1.81 0.09 23.71
CA LEU A 30 1.97 0.20 25.16
C LEU A 30 3.16 1.11 25.54
N LEU A 31 4.31 1.00 24.87
CA LEU A 31 5.47 1.87 25.14
C LEU A 31 5.18 3.36 24.88
N MET A 32 4.25 3.67 23.97
CA MET A 32 3.85 5.05 23.68
C MET A 32 2.86 5.60 24.72
N ASN A 33 2.08 4.75 25.38
CA ASN A 33 0.98 5.16 26.26
C ASN A 33 1.26 4.93 27.76
N VAL A 34 2.11 3.96 28.12
CA VAL A 34 2.45 3.61 29.50
C VAL A 34 3.65 4.43 29.96
N ARG A 35 3.47 5.21 31.04
CA ARG A 35 4.52 6.07 31.58
C ARG A 35 5.46 5.30 32.51
N GLY A 36 6.77 5.35 32.20
CA GLY A 36 7.84 4.84 33.05
C GLY A 36 7.82 3.32 33.35
N PRO A 37 7.49 2.43 32.39
CA PRO A 37 7.56 0.99 32.64
C PRO A 37 9.01 0.58 32.95
N LYS A 38 9.21 -0.26 33.98
CA LYS A 38 10.55 -0.75 34.36
C LYS A 38 10.84 -2.16 33.85
N SER A 39 9.83 -2.85 33.33
CA SER A 39 9.95 -4.21 32.78
C SER A 39 8.86 -4.47 31.71
N TYR A 40 8.97 -5.60 30.99
CA TYR A 40 7.89 -6.08 30.13
C TYR A 40 6.68 -6.58 30.91
N GLU A 41 6.88 -6.96 32.17
CA GLU A 41 5.79 -7.35 33.07
C GLU A 41 4.98 -6.12 33.44
N ASP A 42 5.64 -5.01 33.80
CA ASP A 42 5.00 -3.71 34.08
C ASP A 42 4.15 -3.23 32.89
N LEU A 43 4.64 -3.43 31.66
CA LEU A 43 3.90 -3.08 30.43
C LEU A 43 2.63 -3.91 30.27
N ARG A 44 2.67 -5.19 30.68
CA ARG A 44 1.52 -6.10 30.66
C ARG A 44 0.64 -5.98 31.90
N THR A 45 0.95 -5.10 32.84
CA THR A 45 0.12 -4.88 34.03
C THR A 45 -0.86 -3.72 33.80
N VAL A 46 -2.14 -3.99 34.00
CA VAL A 46 -3.22 -2.98 33.96
C VAL A 46 -4.02 -3.09 35.25
N ASN A 47 -4.15 -1.99 35.99
CA ASN A 47 -4.86 -1.94 37.28
C ASN A 47 -4.43 -3.02 38.30
N GLY A 48 -3.15 -3.37 38.32
CA GLY A 48 -2.58 -4.38 39.24
C GLY A 48 -2.72 -5.83 38.78
N VAL A 49 -3.36 -6.10 37.64
CA VAL A 49 -3.48 -7.43 37.03
C VAL A 49 -2.46 -7.56 35.90
N GLN A 50 -1.65 -8.61 35.92
CA GLN A 50 -0.70 -8.93 34.85
C GLN A 50 -1.36 -9.82 33.79
N TYR A 51 -1.24 -9.43 32.53
CA TYR A 51 -1.77 -10.17 31.38
C TYR A 51 -0.68 -10.98 30.65
N ASN A 52 -1.11 -11.95 29.84
CA ASN A 52 -0.19 -12.89 29.21
C ASN A 52 0.48 -12.29 27.95
N SER A 53 -0.23 -11.45 27.21
CA SER A 53 0.24 -10.82 25.98
C SER A 53 0.24 -9.28 26.05
N PHE A 54 0.99 -8.64 25.16
CA PHE A 54 0.90 -7.19 24.99
C PHE A 54 -0.45 -6.80 24.36
N LYS A 55 -1.04 -7.66 23.52
CA LYS A 55 -2.39 -7.47 22.99
C LYS A 55 -3.43 -7.32 24.11
N GLU A 56 -3.51 -8.29 25.01
CA GLU A 56 -4.47 -8.28 26.13
C GLU A 56 -4.32 -7.03 27.02
N ALA A 57 -3.08 -6.66 27.32
CA ALA A 57 -2.80 -5.46 28.11
C ALA A 57 -3.20 -4.17 27.37
N ALA A 58 -3.03 -4.12 26.04
CA ALA A 58 -3.48 -3.00 25.23
C ALA A 58 -5.01 -2.93 25.13
N GLU A 59 -5.69 -4.07 25.00
CA GLU A 59 -7.17 -4.16 25.04
C GLU A 59 -7.73 -3.66 26.37
N LYS A 60 -7.15 -4.11 27.49
CA LYS A 60 -7.60 -3.71 28.83
C LYS A 60 -7.31 -2.26 29.19
N ARG A 61 -6.44 -1.60 28.42
CA ARG A 61 -6.19 -0.16 28.46
C ARG A 61 -7.03 0.62 27.44
N GLU A 62 -7.91 -0.06 26.70
CA GLU A 62 -8.75 0.53 25.65
C GLU A 62 -7.91 1.24 24.57
N LEU A 63 -6.68 0.76 24.36
CA LEU A 63 -5.77 1.29 23.34
C LEU A 63 -6.02 0.65 21.97
N LEU A 64 -6.74 -0.48 21.93
CA LEU A 64 -7.19 -1.10 20.70
C LEU A 64 -8.58 -0.61 20.34
N LEU A 65 -8.81 -0.39 19.05
CA LEU A 65 -10.15 -0.19 18.51
C LEU A 65 -10.95 -1.49 18.73
N CYS A 66 -11.97 -1.45 19.58
CA CYS A 66 -12.95 -2.53 19.67
C CYS A 66 -13.79 -2.58 18.39
N ASP A 67 -14.28 -3.75 17.98
CA ASP A 67 -15.18 -3.87 16.81
C ASP A 67 -16.43 -3.00 16.96
N ASN A 68 -16.87 -2.73 18.20
CA ASN A 68 -17.94 -1.78 18.48
C ASN A 68 -17.63 -0.37 17.94
N ASN A 69 -16.39 0.09 18.04
CA ASN A 69 -15.98 1.40 17.53
C ASN A 69 -15.97 1.41 15.99
N LEU A 70 -15.66 0.27 15.35
CA LEU A 70 -15.73 0.12 13.89
C LEU A 70 -17.17 0.16 13.40
N VAL A 71 -18.06 -0.50 14.13
CA VAL A 71 -19.51 -0.44 13.90
C VAL A 71 -20.03 0.98 14.07
N GLU A 72 -19.69 1.66 15.17
CA GLU A 72 -20.12 3.05 15.41
C GLU A 72 -19.59 3.99 14.32
N CYS A 73 -18.32 3.86 13.94
CA CYS A 73 -17.72 4.63 12.85
C CYS A 73 -18.45 4.41 11.51
N MET A 74 -18.73 3.15 11.16
CA MET A 74 -19.47 2.82 9.94
C MET A 74 -20.93 3.31 10.00
N SER A 75 -21.58 3.21 11.17
CA SER A 75 -22.94 3.72 11.39
C SER A 75 -23.02 5.24 11.28
N GLU A 76 -22.05 5.96 11.85
CA GLU A 76 -21.96 7.42 11.74
C GLU A 76 -21.74 7.82 10.28
N ALA A 77 -20.76 7.21 9.60
CA ALA A 77 -20.48 7.48 8.20
C ALA A 77 -21.68 7.20 7.29
N ALA A 78 -22.42 6.12 7.54
CA ALA A 78 -23.61 5.77 6.77
C ALA A 78 -24.72 6.84 6.82
N SER A 79 -24.73 7.72 7.81
CA SER A 79 -25.71 8.80 7.92
C SER A 79 -25.50 9.95 6.93
N TYR A 80 -24.28 10.10 6.37
CA TYR A 80 -23.93 11.22 5.50
C TYR A 80 -23.07 10.88 4.26
N GLN A 81 -22.48 9.68 4.18
CA GLN A 81 -21.64 9.27 3.06
C GLN A 81 -22.43 8.57 1.96
N MET A 82 -21.96 8.74 0.71
CA MET A 82 -22.44 7.95 -0.41
C MET A 82 -21.96 6.49 -0.30
N PRO A 83 -22.70 5.49 -0.83
CA PRO A 83 -22.30 4.08 -0.75
C PRO A 83 -20.89 3.78 -1.27
N SER A 84 -20.42 4.50 -2.30
CA SER A 84 -19.05 4.41 -2.80
C SER A 84 -18.00 4.82 -1.76
N SER A 85 -18.22 5.95 -1.08
CA SER A 85 -17.36 6.42 0.01
C SER A 85 -17.43 5.49 1.21
N LEU A 86 -18.60 4.91 1.50
CA LEU A 86 -18.78 3.94 2.57
C LEU A 86 -17.99 2.65 2.31
N ARG A 87 -17.94 2.17 1.04
CA ARG A 87 -17.07 1.05 0.63
C ARG A 87 -15.59 1.37 0.82
N GLN A 88 -15.16 2.61 0.51
CA GLN A 88 -13.77 3.03 0.74
C GLN A 88 -13.43 3.06 2.24
N LEU A 89 -14.31 3.60 3.07
CA LEU A 89 -14.11 3.60 4.52
C LEU A 89 -14.01 2.17 5.05
N PHE A 90 -14.90 1.28 4.63
CA PHE A 90 -14.86 -0.13 5.01
C PHE A 90 -13.49 -0.77 4.70
N VAL A 91 -12.94 -0.54 3.50
CA VAL A 91 -11.59 -1.02 3.13
C VAL A 91 -10.50 -0.44 4.03
N MET A 92 -10.57 0.86 4.36
CA MET A 92 -9.61 1.47 5.28
C MET A 92 -9.67 0.82 6.67
N LEU A 93 -10.87 0.53 7.17
CA LEU A 93 -11.03 -0.16 8.46
C LEU A 93 -10.50 -1.59 8.42
N LEU A 94 -10.72 -2.33 7.32
CA LEU A 94 -10.16 -3.67 7.15
C LEU A 94 -8.63 -3.66 7.24
N ILE A 95 -7.97 -2.76 6.51
CA ILE A 95 -6.49 -2.71 6.41
C ILE A 95 -5.86 -2.20 7.71
N TYR A 96 -6.38 -1.10 8.26
CA TYR A 96 -5.69 -0.36 9.32
C TYR A 96 -6.18 -0.69 10.73
N CYS A 97 -7.42 -1.14 10.88
CA CYS A 97 -7.99 -1.44 12.19
C CYS A 97 -7.97 -2.94 12.52
N ASN A 98 -7.81 -3.81 11.51
CA ASN A 98 -7.77 -5.26 11.66
C ASN A 98 -8.94 -5.80 12.52
N PRO A 99 -10.20 -5.69 12.02
CA PRO A 99 -11.38 -6.12 12.76
C PRO A 99 -11.27 -7.57 13.22
N THR A 100 -11.77 -7.88 14.42
CA THR A 100 -11.74 -9.26 14.94
C THR A 100 -12.63 -10.17 14.11
N ASN A 101 -13.74 -9.63 13.61
CA ASN A 101 -14.69 -10.33 12.75
C ASN A 101 -15.05 -9.49 11.49
N PRO A 102 -14.18 -9.48 10.46
CA PRO A 102 -14.41 -8.75 9.23
C PRO A 102 -15.71 -9.13 8.52
N ARG A 103 -16.09 -10.42 8.61
CA ARG A 103 -17.33 -10.96 8.03
C ARG A 103 -18.58 -10.36 8.65
N GLU A 104 -18.65 -10.31 9.98
CA GLU A 104 -19.80 -9.72 10.67
C GLU A 104 -19.95 -8.24 10.36
N LEU A 105 -18.82 -7.51 10.26
CA LEU A 105 -18.84 -6.10 9.86
C LEU A 105 -19.35 -5.94 8.40
N TRP A 106 -18.89 -6.81 7.50
CA TRP A 106 -19.38 -6.87 6.12
C TRP A 106 -20.89 -7.11 6.05
N GLU A 107 -21.38 -8.18 6.68
CA GLU A 107 -22.80 -8.59 6.67
C GLU A 107 -23.71 -7.47 7.21
N ARG A 108 -23.24 -6.73 8.21
CA ARG A 108 -24.00 -5.63 8.82
C ARG A 108 -24.15 -4.42 7.89
N PHE A 109 -23.11 -4.09 7.10
CA PHE A 109 -23.08 -2.86 6.30
C PHE A 109 -23.24 -3.08 4.79
N GLU A 110 -23.27 -4.32 4.30
CA GLU A 110 -23.47 -4.66 2.88
C GLU A 110 -24.70 -3.95 2.29
N SER A 111 -25.81 -3.98 3.04
CA SER A 111 -27.08 -3.41 2.57
C SER A 111 -27.00 -1.91 2.29
N LEU A 112 -26.19 -1.17 3.07
CA LEU A 112 -25.96 0.26 2.94
C LEU A 112 -24.91 0.55 1.85
N MET A 113 -23.85 -0.26 1.81
CA MET A 113 -22.81 -0.20 0.78
C MET A 113 -23.31 -0.61 -0.62
N SER A 114 -24.52 -1.15 -0.75
CA SER A 114 -25.10 -1.59 -2.03
C SER A 114 -26.19 -0.65 -2.57
N GLU A 115 -26.56 0.42 -1.86
CA GLU A 115 -27.74 1.23 -2.20
C GLU A 115 -27.69 1.90 -3.58
N ASP A 116 -26.51 2.29 -4.03
CA ASP A 116 -26.31 2.88 -5.36
C ASP A 116 -26.59 1.86 -6.50
N PHE A 117 -26.26 0.59 -6.28
CA PHE A 117 -26.55 -0.48 -7.25
C PHE A 117 -27.99 -0.93 -7.22
N LYS A 118 -28.68 -0.85 -6.07
CA LYS A 118 -30.11 -1.20 -5.95
C LYS A 118 -31.01 -0.30 -6.82
N LYS A 119 -30.58 0.93 -7.10
CA LYS A 119 -31.30 1.87 -7.98
C LYS A 119 -31.17 1.54 -9.48
N SER A 120 -30.26 0.65 -9.85
CA SER A 120 -30.08 0.20 -11.24
C SER A 120 -31.12 -0.88 -11.57
N LEU A 121 -32.09 -0.56 -12.44
CA LEU A 121 -33.34 -1.30 -12.70
C LEU A 121 -33.21 -2.76 -13.19
N ASN A 122 -32.00 -3.33 -13.34
CA ASN A 122 -31.78 -4.61 -14.02
C ASN A 122 -30.88 -5.60 -13.27
N LEU A 123 -30.62 -5.39 -11.98
CA LEU A 123 -29.72 -6.26 -11.21
C LEU A 123 -30.47 -7.05 -10.14
N ASN A 124 -30.22 -8.35 -10.07
CA ASN A 124 -30.68 -9.18 -8.97
C ASN A 124 -29.80 -9.01 -7.72
N VAL A 125 -30.29 -9.49 -6.57
CA VAL A 125 -29.60 -9.36 -5.28
C VAL A 125 -28.19 -9.95 -5.32
N ARG A 126 -28.01 -11.09 -6.00
CA ARG A 126 -26.72 -11.76 -6.11
C ARG A 126 -25.74 -10.96 -6.98
N GLU A 127 -26.20 -10.33 -8.05
CA GLU A 127 -25.38 -9.47 -8.90
C GLU A 127 -24.95 -8.20 -8.17
N ILE A 128 -25.84 -7.62 -7.35
CA ILE A 128 -25.52 -6.46 -6.50
C ILE A 128 -24.45 -6.86 -5.47
N HIS A 129 -24.62 -8.00 -4.80
CA HIS A 129 -23.67 -8.55 -3.83
C HIS A 129 -22.25 -8.64 -4.41
N TYR A 130 -22.08 -9.31 -5.56
CA TYR A 130 -20.77 -9.43 -6.19
C TYR A 130 -20.25 -8.11 -6.76
N LYS A 131 -21.10 -7.18 -7.20
CA LYS A 131 -20.64 -5.84 -7.63
C LYS A 131 -20.00 -5.08 -6.48
N VAL A 132 -20.61 -5.09 -5.30
CA VAL A 132 -20.05 -4.43 -4.11
C VAL A 132 -18.72 -5.08 -3.73
N LEU A 133 -18.68 -6.42 -3.67
CA LEU A 133 -17.46 -7.15 -3.36
C LEU A 133 -16.33 -6.88 -4.38
N ASN A 134 -16.65 -6.80 -5.67
CA ASN A 134 -15.66 -6.46 -6.69
C ASN A 134 -15.15 -5.03 -6.52
N CYS A 135 -16.02 -4.05 -6.21
CA CYS A 135 -15.57 -2.70 -5.91
C CYS A 135 -14.65 -2.64 -4.67
N ILE A 136 -14.98 -3.40 -3.62
CA ILE A 136 -14.12 -3.53 -2.43
C ILE A 136 -12.78 -4.16 -2.81
N ASN A 137 -12.81 -5.23 -3.60
CA ASN A 137 -11.61 -5.94 -4.05
C ASN A 137 -10.72 -5.04 -4.91
N ASP A 138 -11.29 -4.24 -5.81
CA ASP A 138 -10.53 -3.28 -6.63
C ASP A 138 -9.79 -2.24 -5.76
N VAL A 139 -10.43 -1.75 -4.69
CA VAL A 139 -9.80 -0.81 -3.74
C VAL A 139 -8.76 -1.53 -2.86
N LEU A 140 -9.00 -2.77 -2.44
CA LEU A 140 -8.00 -3.55 -1.71
C LEU A 140 -6.75 -3.79 -2.56
N HIS A 141 -6.93 -4.14 -3.83
CA HIS A 141 -5.84 -4.40 -4.76
C HIS A 141 -5.01 -3.15 -5.05
N SER A 142 -5.62 -1.96 -5.12
CA SER A 142 -4.87 -0.71 -5.24
C SER A 142 -4.02 -0.40 -4.01
N MET A 143 -4.28 -1.06 -2.89
CA MET A 143 -3.53 -0.97 -1.64
C MET A 143 -2.67 -2.23 -1.37
N GLY A 144 -2.52 -3.11 -2.36
CA GLY A 144 -1.66 -4.29 -2.27
C GLY A 144 -2.26 -5.50 -1.54
N HIS A 145 -3.58 -5.48 -1.28
CA HIS A 145 -4.30 -6.55 -0.58
C HIS A 145 -5.29 -7.28 -1.49
N ASP A 146 -5.63 -8.52 -1.15
CA ASP A 146 -6.68 -9.30 -1.82
C ASP A 146 -7.89 -9.49 -0.88
N ILE A 147 -9.13 -9.35 -1.39
CA ILE A 147 -10.34 -9.50 -0.57
C ILE A 147 -10.44 -10.87 0.12
N ASN A 148 -9.86 -11.91 -0.47
CA ASN A 148 -9.89 -13.25 0.11
C ASN A 148 -9.03 -13.35 1.38
N GLU A 149 -8.12 -12.40 1.64
CA GLU A 149 -7.34 -12.32 2.90
C GLU A 149 -8.22 -12.02 4.13
N PHE A 150 -9.39 -11.41 3.92
CA PHE A 150 -10.27 -10.93 5.00
C PHE A 150 -11.46 -11.88 5.26
N GLU A 151 -11.60 -12.95 4.48
CA GLU A 151 -12.62 -14.00 4.65
C GLU A 151 -14.07 -13.47 4.81
N LEU A 152 -14.37 -12.34 4.13
CA LEU A 152 -15.67 -11.65 4.21
C LEU A 152 -16.84 -12.56 3.83
N ILE A 153 -16.60 -13.47 2.89
CA ILE A 153 -17.54 -14.52 2.47
C ILE A 153 -16.82 -15.88 2.39
N SER A 154 -17.58 -16.97 2.32
CA SER A 154 -17.01 -18.32 2.17
C SER A 154 -16.54 -18.64 0.75
N GLU A 155 -16.99 -17.88 -0.23
CA GLU A 155 -16.69 -18.14 -1.64
C GLU A 155 -15.41 -17.41 -2.07
N TYR A 156 -14.63 -18.05 -2.94
CA TYR A 156 -13.44 -17.42 -3.50
C TYR A 156 -13.82 -16.40 -4.56
N ILE A 157 -13.40 -15.15 -4.36
CA ILE A 157 -13.65 -14.05 -5.30
C ILE A 157 -12.48 -13.96 -6.27
N LYS A 158 -12.78 -14.08 -7.57
CA LYS A 158 -11.77 -13.92 -8.61
C LYS A 158 -11.40 -12.43 -8.75
N PRO A 159 -10.10 -12.08 -8.78
CA PRO A 159 -9.68 -10.73 -9.11
C PRO A 159 -10.24 -10.27 -10.45
N SER A 160 -10.81 -9.06 -10.49
CA SER A 160 -11.23 -8.39 -11.73
C SER A 160 -10.02 -8.16 -12.66
N SER A 161 -10.24 -7.83 -13.94
CA SER A 161 -9.14 -7.43 -14.82
C SER A 161 -8.39 -6.21 -14.28
N ILE A 162 -9.11 -5.26 -13.67
CA ILE A 162 -8.57 -4.04 -13.04
C ILE A 162 -7.72 -4.42 -11.82
N ALA A 163 -8.20 -5.33 -10.98
CA ALA A 163 -7.49 -5.87 -9.83
C ALA A 163 -6.21 -6.63 -10.20
N ARG A 164 -6.24 -7.42 -11.29
CA ARG A 164 -5.06 -8.11 -11.84
C ARG A 164 -4.02 -7.12 -12.37
N GLU A 165 -4.47 -5.98 -12.90
CA GLU A 165 -3.62 -4.91 -13.40
C GLU A 165 -3.14 -3.96 -12.28
N ALA A 166 -3.88 -3.84 -11.19
CA ALA A 166 -3.54 -3.03 -10.02
C ALA A 166 -2.38 -3.61 -9.21
N LYS A 167 -2.12 -4.93 -9.35
CA LYS A 167 -0.99 -5.57 -8.67
C LYS A 167 0.38 -5.10 -9.16
N GLU A 168 0.49 -4.46 -10.35
CA GLU A 168 1.81 -4.05 -10.90
C GLU A 168 1.78 -3.06 -12.09
N GLY A 169 0.63 -2.61 -12.62
CA GLY A 169 0.60 -1.95 -13.94
C GLY A 169 -0.25 -0.69 -14.12
N HIS A 170 -1.09 -0.29 -13.16
CA HIS A 170 -2.00 0.86 -13.34
C HIS A 170 -1.38 2.22 -13.00
N TYR A 171 -0.45 2.31 -12.05
CA TYR A 171 0.25 3.59 -11.76
C TYR A 171 1.20 3.95 -12.91
N GLU A 172 2.02 2.99 -13.34
CA GLU A 172 3.03 3.21 -14.38
C GLU A 172 2.48 3.53 -15.77
N ARG A 173 1.36 2.90 -16.17
CA ARG A 173 0.73 3.17 -17.48
C ARG A 173 0.02 4.51 -17.53
N ASN A 174 -0.27 5.13 -16.38
CA ASN A 174 -0.90 6.44 -16.28
C ASN A 174 0.10 7.58 -16.03
N ILE A 175 1.42 7.30 -15.98
CA ILE A 175 2.42 8.35 -15.87
C ILE A 175 2.36 9.21 -17.14
N ILE A 176 1.91 10.45 -16.97
CA ILE A 176 1.83 11.42 -18.06
C ILE A 176 3.25 11.76 -18.49
N VAL A 177 3.65 11.28 -19.67
CA VAL A 177 4.94 11.64 -20.26
C VAL A 177 4.81 13.05 -20.83
N SER A 178 5.63 13.98 -20.34
CA SER A 178 5.70 15.35 -20.88
C SER A 178 6.18 15.34 -22.33
N GLU A 179 5.65 16.21 -23.19
CA GLU A 179 6.16 16.40 -24.55
C GLU A 179 7.65 16.79 -24.55
N GLU A 180 8.11 17.50 -23.52
CA GLU A 180 9.53 17.84 -23.36
C GLU A 180 10.41 16.60 -23.17
N ASP A 181 9.90 15.59 -22.45
CA ASP A 181 10.61 14.34 -22.21
C ASP A 181 10.71 13.48 -23.48
N LEU A 182 9.68 13.52 -24.34
CA LEU A 182 9.70 12.86 -25.65
C LEU A 182 10.74 13.48 -26.59
N LEU A 183 11.00 14.78 -26.45
CA LEU A 183 12.02 15.48 -27.25
C LEU A 183 13.46 15.18 -26.77
N LEU A 184 13.66 14.59 -25.59
CA LEU A 184 14.99 14.23 -25.08
C LEU A 184 15.71 13.27 -26.02
N GLN A 185 14.97 12.38 -26.69
CA GLN A 185 15.56 11.47 -27.65
C GLN A 185 16.31 12.23 -28.75
N ASN A 186 15.87 13.43 -29.15
CA ASN A 186 16.51 14.20 -30.23
C ASN A 186 17.83 14.86 -29.78
N LYS A 187 18.09 14.94 -28.47
CA LYS A 187 19.25 15.60 -27.87
C LYS A 187 20.33 14.62 -27.39
N LEU A 188 20.17 13.33 -27.64
CA LEU A 188 21.16 12.30 -27.29
C LEU A 188 22.44 12.49 -28.10
N ASN A 189 23.59 12.37 -27.43
CA ASN A 189 24.88 12.31 -28.12
C ASN A 189 25.05 10.96 -28.85
N THR A 190 26.09 10.84 -29.67
CA THR A 190 26.31 9.65 -30.53
C THR A 190 26.40 8.34 -29.75
N GLU A 191 27.03 8.33 -28.58
CA GLU A 191 27.20 7.11 -27.77
C GLU A 191 25.91 6.76 -27.01
N GLN A 192 25.21 7.77 -26.47
CA GLN A 192 23.91 7.60 -25.86
C GLN A 192 22.87 7.11 -26.88
N ARG A 193 22.90 7.63 -28.11
CA ARG A 193 22.04 7.18 -29.22
C ARG A 193 22.24 5.70 -29.52
N LYS A 194 23.50 5.24 -29.65
CA LYS A 194 23.79 3.83 -29.88
C LYS A 194 23.20 2.94 -28.79
N ALA A 195 23.41 3.30 -27.52
CA ALA A 195 22.84 2.54 -26.39
C ALA A 195 21.30 2.57 -26.40
N TYR A 196 20.72 3.75 -26.66
CA TYR A 196 19.27 3.95 -26.76
C TYR A 196 18.65 3.04 -27.83
N ASP A 197 19.20 3.04 -29.04
CA ASP A 197 18.65 2.28 -30.18
C ASP A 197 18.74 0.77 -29.92
N ILE A 198 19.86 0.28 -29.36
CA ILE A 198 20.04 -1.14 -29.02
C ILE A 198 19.01 -1.60 -27.98
N ILE A 199 18.82 -0.81 -26.92
CA ILE A 199 17.88 -1.16 -25.85
C ILE A 199 16.44 -1.09 -26.37
N LEU A 200 16.11 -0.04 -27.13
CA LEU A 200 14.77 0.16 -27.65
C LEU A 200 14.39 -0.92 -28.67
N ASP A 201 15.28 -1.30 -29.59
CA ASP A 201 15.06 -2.40 -30.53
C ASP A 201 14.76 -3.72 -29.81
N ARG A 202 15.52 -4.00 -28.74
CA ARG A 202 15.34 -5.21 -27.93
C ARG A 202 13.95 -5.26 -27.27
N VAL A 203 13.52 -4.14 -26.69
CA VAL A 203 12.21 -3.99 -26.04
C VAL A 203 11.09 -4.15 -27.07
N LEU A 204 11.17 -3.45 -28.21
CA LEU A 204 10.14 -3.49 -29.25
C LEU A 204 10.07 -4.84 -29.97
N SER A 205 11.19 -5.56 -30.06
CA SER A 205 11.26 -6.93 -30.57
C SER A 205 10.76 -7.97 -29.57
N ASN A 206 10.30 -7.56 -28.38
CA ASN A 206 9.86 -8.44 -27.29
C ASN A 206 10.89 -9.53 -26.94
N LYS A 207 12.18 -9.15 -26.90
CA LYS A 207 13.30 -10.04 -26.56
C LYS A 207 13.80 -9.73 -25.16
N PHE A 208 14.05 -10.77 -24.37
CA PHE A 208 14.70 -10.63 -23.07
C PHE A 208 16.16 -10.15 -23.22
N GLY A 209 16.61 -9.35 -22.25
CA GLY A 209 17.98 -8.84 -22.20
C GLY A 209 18.25 -8.05 -20.93
N ALA A 210 19.53 -7.96 -20.56
CA ALA A 210 20.02 -7.12 -19.49
C ALA A 210 21.14 -6.24 -20.04
N PHE A 211 21.12 -4.95 -19.69
CA PHE A 211 22.07 -3.97 -20.18
C PHE A 211 22.72 -3.24 -19.00
N TYR A 212 24.02 -3.02 -19.09
CA TYR A 212 24.77 -2.19 -18.16
C TYR A 212 25.31 -0.98 -18.91
N ILE A 213 24.92 0.22 -18.48
CA ILE A 213 25.39 1.47 -19.08
C ILE A 213 26.52 2.02 -18.22
N ASP A 214 27.74 1.81 -18.70
CA ASP A 214 28.92 2.39 -18.07
C ASP A 214 29.23 3.78 -18.64
N GLY A 215 29.67 4.67 -17.77
CA GLY A 215 30.15 5.98 -18.15
C GLY A 215 30.63 6.75 -16.93
N PRO A 216 31.66 7.60 -17.05
CA PRO A 216 32.06 8.50 -15.98
C PRO A 216 30.92 9.38 -15.43
N GLY A 217 31.11 9.90 -14.22
CA GLY A 217 30.19 10.87 -13.62
C GLY A 217 29.99 12.10 -14.52
N GLY A 218 28.75 12.61 -14.59
CA GLY A 218 28.45 13.83 -15.36
C GLY A 218 28.16 13.65 -16.85
N ILE A 219 28.28 12.45 -17.42
CA ILE A 219 28.09 12.21 -18.89
C ILE A 219 26.60 11.98 -19.26
N GLY A 220 25.67 12.39 -18.41
CA GLY A 220 24.24 12.34 -18.74
C GLY A 220 23.64 10.94 -18.82
N LYS A 221 24.13 9.95 -18.05
CA LYS A 221 23.48 8.62 -17.96
C LYS A 221 22.01 8.73 -17.56
N SER A 222 21.71 9.58 -16.58
CA SER A 222 20.33 9.87 -16.17
C SER A 222 19.50 10.48 -17.31
N PHE A 223 20.11 11.27 -18.18
CA PHE A 223 19.45 11.83 -19.36
C PHE A 223 19.04 10.73 -20.35
N LEU A 224 19.91 9.75 -20.59
CA LEU A 224 19.60 8.57 -21.40
C LEU A 224 18.47 7.73 -20.79
N TYR A 225 18.50 7.49 -19.47
CA TYR A 225 17.42 6.76 -18.79
C TYR A 225 16.08 7.48 -18.89
N ARG A 226 16.04 8.81 -18.72
CA ARG A 226 14.81 9.60 -18.92
C ARG A 226 14.26 9.42 -20.33
N ALA A 227 15.11 9.54 -21.35
CA ALA A 227 14.69 9.38 -22.75
C ALA A 227 14.12 7.98 -23.03
N LEU A 228 14.76 6.92 -22.50
CA LEU A 228 14.26 5.55 -22.62
C LEU A 228 12.90 5.38 -21.95
N LEU A 229 12.76 5.82 -20.69
CA LEU A 229 11.51 5.72 -19.94
C LEU A 229 10.37 6.45 -20.64
N ALA A 230 10.61 7.69 -21.09
CA ALA A 230 9.63 8.50 -21.80
C ALA A 230 9.12 7.79 -23.07
N THR A 231 10.03 7.28 -23.90
CA THR A 231 9.66 6.63 -25.16
C THR A 231 8.96 5.30 -24.94
N ILE A 232 9.42 4.48 -23.98
CA ILE A 232 8.81 3.17 -23.69
C ILE A 232 7.39 3.36 -23.15
N ARG A 233 7.20 4.27 -22.19
CA ARG A 233 5.88 4.61 -21.62
C ARG A 233 4.94 5.19 -22.68
N HIS A 234 5.42 6.10 -23.53
CA HIS A 234 4.62 6.68 -24.62
C HIS A 234 4.17 5.64 -25.65
N LYS A 235 4.95 4.58 -25.86
CA LYS A 235 4.56 3.45 -26.71
C LYS A 235 3.60 2.46 -26.02
N GLY A 236 3.16 2.75 -24.80
CA GLY A 236 2.19 1.96 -24.04
C GLY A 236 2.79 0.78 -23.28
N PHE A 237 4.12 0.68 -23.20
CA PHE A 237 4.79 -0.35 -22.42
C PHE A 237 4.94 0.07 -20.95
N ILE A 238 5.00 -0.92 -20.06
CA ILE A 238 5.28 -0.74 -18.63
C ILE A 238 6.80 -0.54 -18.44
N ALA A 239 7.19 0.47 -17.66
CA ALA A 239 8.60 0.82 -17.47
C ALA A 239 8.85 1.34 -16.05
N LEU A 240 9.49 0.50 -15.24
CA LEU A 240 9.88 0.74 -13.86
C LEU A 240 11.23 1.43 -13.76
N ALA A 241 11.29 2.50 -12.97
CA ALA A 241 12.54 3.19 -12.64
C ALA A 241 12.79 3.08 -11.14
N THR A 242 13.95 2.57 -10.75
CA THR A 242 14.37 2.46 -9.35
C THR A 242 15.70 3.17 -9.13
N ALA A 243 15.86 3.83 -7.97
CA ALA A 243 17.08 4.52 -7.61
C ALA A 243 17.46 4.24 -6.15
N SER A 244 18.74 3.99 -5.89
CA SER A 244 19.25 3.75 -4.54
C SER A 244 19.51 5.03 -3.73
N SER A 245 19.37 6.21 -4.33
CA SER A 245 19.57 7.51 -3.67
C SER A 245 18.50 8.52 -4.06
N GLY A 246 18.11 9.39 -3.12
CA GLY A 246 17.07 10.41 -3.36
C GLY A 246 17.42 11.41 -4.46
N VAL A 247 18.70 11.75 -4.63
CA VAL A 247 19.16 12.64 -5.71
C VAL A 247 19.04 11.98 -7.08
N ALA A 248 19.23 10.66 -7.16
CA ALA A 248 18.99 9.93 -8.40
C ALA A 248 17.49 9.75 -8.68
N ALA A 249 16.68 9.57 -7.64
CA ALA A 249 15.23 9.51 -7.75
C ALA A 249 14.62 10.82 -8.30
N SER A 250 15.11 11.99 -7.85
CA SER A 250 14.60 13.29 -8.33
C SER A 250 14.94 13.60 -9.80
N LEU A 251 15.88 12.87 -10.39
CA LEU A 251 16.33 13.08 -11.78
C LEU A 251 15.62 12.17 -12.79
N LEU A 252 14.72 11.31 -12.34
CA LEU A 252 13.97 10.38 -13.16
C LEU A 252 12.46 10.63 -12.94
N PRO A 253 11.64 10.65 -14.00
CA PRO A 253 10.20 10.88 -13.86
C PRO A 253 9.56 9.72 -13.07
N GLU A 254 9.10 10.07 -11.86
CA GLU A 254 8.47 9.22 -10.84
C GLU A 254 9.20 7.89 -10.61
N VAL A 255 10.24 7.98 -9.78
CA VAL A 255 10.87 6.82 -9.13
C VAL A 255 10.18 6.61 -7.80
N GLU A 256 9.69 5.39 -7.56
CA GLU A 256 9.45 4.96 -6.19
C GLU A 256 10.78 5.00 -5.44
N SER A 257 10.91 5.99 -4.57
CA SER A 257 11.85 5.93 -3.47
C SER A 257 11.34 4.85 -2.52
N PRO A 258 12.10 3.79 -2.23
CA PRO A 258 11.73 2.83 -1.18
C PRO A 258 11.68 3.47 0.24
N PHE A 259 11.91 4.78 0.35
CA PHE A 259 12.04 5.54 1.58
C PHE A 259 11.22 6.82 1.64
N SER A 260 10.26 7.03 0.74
CA SER A 260 9.34 8.17 0.84
C SER A 260 8.04 7.72 1.50
N ILE A 261 8.00 7.81 2.82
CA ILE A 261 6.80 7.77 3.67
C ILE A 261 6.23 9.18 3.74
#